data_AF-A0A0L6CRG0-F1
#
_entry.id   AF-A0A0L6CRG0-F1
#
_cell.length_a   1.000
_cell.length_b   1.000
_cell.length_c   1.000
_cell.angle_alpha   90.00
_cell.angle_beta   90.00
_cell.angle_gamma   90.00
#
_symmetry.space_group_name_H-M   'P 1'
#
loop_
_entity.id
_entity.type
_entity.pdbx_description
1 polymer ?
#
loop_
_entity_poly.entity_id
_entity_poly.type
_entity_poly.pdbx_seq_one_letter_code
_entity_poly.pdbx_strand_id
1 'polypeptide(L)'
;MKNYLAITGLIAVTACAPPDGDVYRSYFGEAGSLVDNGSFGAAAMNNHMVMTGDRSYVHDLSRRFSNEVLSTVNFAFNSAVLDEGARDTLREQAHWIRQFPEVRFRVYGHTDAVGSNSYNKSLGMRRAQAVVAFLTSQGISRSRLEAVASFGETQPLIVTDGRERRNRRTVTEVTGFVKSHPIIMDGKYASVVYREYVASGTAQSNVKTSSAETSGE
;
A
#
# COMPACT_ATOMS: atom_id res chain seq x y z
N MET A 1 12.07 -56.92 -40.42
CA MET A 1 13.39 -56.25 -40.50
C MET A 1 13.19 -54.74 -40.48
N LYS A 2 13.57 -54.08 -39.37
CA LYS A 2 14.31 -52.80 -39.30
C LYS A 2 14.16 -52.19 -37.91
N ASN A 3 15.31 -51.94 -37.31
CA ASN A 3 15.54 -51.37 -35.98
C ASN A 3 15.36 -49.85 -35.98
N TYR A 4 15.57 -49.27 -34.78
CA TYR A 4 16.09 -47.94 -34.40
C TYR A 4 15.13 -47.25 -33.41
N LEU A 5 15.45 -47.29 -32.09
CA LEU A 5 16.19 -46.27 -31.31
C LEU A 5 15.47 -44.91 -31.30
N ALA A 6 15.34 -44.12 -30.25
CA ALA A 6 15.58 -44.18 -28.81
C ALA A 6 15.24 -42.77 -28.26
N ILE A 7 14.80 -42.69 -26.99
CA ILE A 7 14.92 -41.52 -26.09
C ILE A 7 14.16 -40.24 -26.50
N THR A 8 12.92 -40.10 -26.02
CA THR A 8 12.27 -38.79 -25.81
C THR A 8 12.28 -38.46 -24.33
N GLY A 9 13.43 -37.98 -23.84
CA GLY A 9 13.57 -37.38 -22.52
C GLY A 9 13.83 -35.89 -22.68
N LEU A 10 12.78 -35.07 -22.63
CA LEU A 10 12.93 -33.66 -22.25
C LEU A 10 11.57 -33.13 -21.77
N ILE A 11 11.40 -33.15 -20.45
CA ILE A 11 10.30 -32.47 -19.76
C ILE A 11 10.56 -30.96 -19.93
N ALA A 12 9.86 -30.34 -20.86
CA ALA A 12 9.80 -28.88 -20.95
C ALA A 12 8.86 -28.38 -19.85
N VAL A 13 9.42 -28.01 -18.70
CA VAL A 13 8.72 -27.18 -17.72
C VAL A 13 8.74 -25.75 -18.25
N THR A 14 7.77 -25.41 -19.08
CA THR A 14 7.45 -24.02 -19.44
C THR A 14 6.69 -23.40 -18.26
N ALA A 15 7.44 -22.88 -17.29
CA ALA A 15 6.90 -21.97 -16.29
C ALA A 15 6.63 -20.60 -16.95
N CYS A 16 5.40 -20.13 -16.83
CA CYS A 16 4.91 -18.85 -17.33
C CYS A 16 5.64 -17.65 -16.69
N ALA A 17 6.10 -16.72 -17.51
CA ALA A 17 6.27 -15.30 -17.15
C ALA A 17 6.08 -14.43 -18.42
N PRO A 18 5.39 -13.27 -18.36
CA PRO A 18 5.17 -12.41 -19.52
C PRO A 18 6.44 -11.62 -19.88
N PRO A 19 6.64 -11.24 -21.16
CA PRO A 19 7.79 -10.47 -21.60
C PRO A 19 7.50 -8.98 -21.50
N ASP A 20 7.60 -8.39 -20.32
CA ASP A 20 7.66 -6.93 -20.18
C ASP A 20 9.13 -6.52 -19.99
N GLY A 21 9.78 -6.16 -21.10
CA GLY A 21 11.15 -5.66 -21.08
C GLY A 21 11.51 -4.99 -22.39
N ASP A 22 11.54 -3.65 -22.37
CA ASP A 22 11.87 -2.79 -23.49
C ASP A 22 13.13 -3.25 -24.24
N VAL A 23 12.97 -3.49 -25.54
CA VAL A 23 14.08 -3.78 -26.47
C VAL A 23 14.80 -2.46 -26.80
N TYR A 24 15.61 -1.94 -25.88
CA TYR A 24 16.56 -0.87 -26.23
C TYR A 24 17.90 -1.48 -26.66
N ARG A 25 18.08 -1.58 -27.97
CA ARG A 25 19.38 -1.70 -28.62
C ARG A 25 20.16 -0.40 -28.38
N SER A 26 21.04 -0.36 -27.39
CA SER A 26 22.13 0.62 -27.35
C SER A 26 23.43 -0.07 -27.74
N TYR A 27 24.01 0.33 -28.88
CA TYR A 27 25.24 -0.24 -29.44
C TYR A 27 26.51 0.20 -28.66
N PHE A 28 26.36 1.03 -27.62
CA PHE A 28 27.43 1.63 -26.84
C PHE A 28 27.35 1.33 -25.33
N GLY A 29 26.48 0.41 -24.90
CA GLY A 29 26.45 -0.05 -23.52
C GLY A 29 27.48 -1.15 -23.30
N GLU A 30 28.38 -1.00 -22.33
CA GLU A 30 29.27 -2.07 -21.91
C GLU A 30 28.45 -3.31 -21.52
N ALA A 31 28.93 -4.50 -21.94
CA ALA A 31 28.28 -5.76 -21.63
C ALA A 31 28.17 -5.91 -20.11
N GLY A 32 26.93 -5.97 -19.60
CA GLY A 32 26.65 -6.03 -18.16
C GLY A 32 26.05 -4.77 -17.56
N SER A 33 25.74 -3.70 -18.31
CA SER A 33 25.04 -2.52 -17.76
C SER A 33 23.62 -2.80 -17.23
N LEU A 34 23.02 -3.93 -17.58
CA LEU A 34 21.71 -4.38 -17.11
C LEU A 34 21.85 -5.34 -15.91
N VAL A 35 22.48 -4.91 -14.80
CA VAL A 35 22.57 -5.75 -13.58
C VAL A 35 21.34 -5.60 -12.69
N ASP A 36 20.51 -4.57 -12.84
CA ASP A 36 19.39 -4.37 -11.92
C ASP A 36 18.04 -4.35 -12.65
N ASN A 37 17.40 -5.52 -12.70
CA ASN A 37 16.01 -5.67 -13.13
C ASN A 37 15.03 -5.56 -11.95
N GLY A 38 15.44 -4.90 -10.85
CA GLY A 38 14.62 -4.65 -9.66
C GLY A 38 14.36 -5.87 -8.77
N SER A 39 14.97 -7.02 -9.07
CA SER A 39 14.70 -8.31 -8.39
C SER A 39 15.86 -8.80 -7.51
N PHE A 40 17.05 -8.22 -7.64
CA PHE A 40 18.20 -8.61 -6.80
C PHE A 40 17.95 -8.21 -5.35
N GLY A 41 18.01 -9.19 -4.44
CA GLY A 41 17.77 -8.99 -3.01
C GLY A 41 16.29 -9.04 -2.58
N ALA A 42 15.33 -9.19 -3.50
CA ALA A 42 13.90 -9.27 -3.14
C ALA A 42 13.58 -10.43 -2.17
N ALA A 43 14.20 -11.59 -2.37
CA ALA A 43 14.05 -12.75 -1.47
C ALA A 43 14.67 -12.50 -0.09
N ALA A 44 15.85 -11.87 -0.02
CA ALA A 44 16.49 -11.51 1.23
C ALA A 44 15.68 -10.46 2.00
N MET A 45 15.15 -9.45 1.30
CA MET A 45 14.24 -8.44 1.85
C MET A 45 12.93 -9.08 2.35
N ASN A 46 12.35 -10.00 1.59
CA ASN A 46 11.15 -10.72 2.03
C ASN A 46 11.41 -11.58 3.29
N ASN A 47 12.50 -12.35 3.30
CA ASN A 47 12.89 -13.14 4.48
C ASN A 47 13.16 -12.23 5.67
N HIS A 48 13.82 -11.09 5.46
CA HIS A 48 14.03 -10.11 6.52
C HIS A 48 12.70 -9.58 7.07
N MET A 49 11.75 -9.18 6.21
CA MET A 49 10.43 -8.69 6.66
C MET A 49 9.60 -9.75 7.40
N VAL A 50 9.76 -11.03 7.04
CA VAL A 50 9.10 -12.13 7.74
C VAL A 50 9.75 -12.41 9.10
N MET A 51 11.08 -12.47 9.13
CA MET A 51 11.84 -12.77 10.36
C MET A 51 11.80 -11.64 11.39
N THR A 52 11.59 -10.39 10.94
CA THR A 52 11.43 -9.21 11.80
C THR A 52 9.99 -8.94 12.22
N GLY A 53 9.00 -9.62 11.62
CA GLY A 53 7.58 -9.34 11.85
C GLY A 53 7.05 -8.10 11.12
N ASP A 54 7.87 -7.40 10.33
CA ASP A 54 7.45 -6.24 9.52
C ASP A 54 6.28 -6.58 8.60
N ARG A 55 6.29 -7.79 8.03
CA ARG A 55 5.21 -8.26 7.15
C ARG A 55 3.90 -8.48 7.90
N SER A 56 3.92 -9.11 9.07
CA SER A 56 2.69 -9.29 9.87
C SER A 56 2.12 -7.95 10.34
N TYR A 57 2.98 -7.00 10.71
CA TYR A 57 2.54 -5.66 11.11
C TYR A 57 1.81 -4.88 10.02
N VAL A 58 2.34 -4.89 8.79
CA VAL A 58 1.66 -4.27 7.65
C VAL A 58 0.30 -4.92 7.41
N HIS A 59 0.20 -6.23 7.55
CA HIS A 59 -1.07 -6.96 7.43
C HIS A 59 -2.05 -6.61 8.55
N ASP A 60 -1.60 -6.55 9.81
CA ASP A 60 -2.43 -6.22 10.97
C ASP A 60 -2.92 -4.77 10.91
N LEU A 61 -2.04 -3.82 10.56
CA LEU A 61 -2.43 -2.43 10.36
C LEU A 61 -3.37 -2.25 9.17
N SER A 62 -3.15 -2.97 8.07
CA SER A 62 -4.05 -2.93 6.92
C SER A 62 -5.45 -3.43 7.30
N ARG A 63 -5.53 -4.50 8.10
CA ARG A 63 -6.79 -5.01 8.65
C ARG A 63 -7.45 -3.99 9.58
N ARG A 64 -6.70 -3.39 10.50
CA ARG A 64 -7.20 -2.35 11.40
C ARG A 64 -7.71 -1.14 10.63
N PHE A 65 -6.91 -0.62 9.69
CA PHE A 65 -7.29 0.51 8.83
C PHE A 65 -8.60 0.24 8.10
N SER A 66 -8.75 -0.96 7.52
CA SER A 66 -9.96 -1.33 6.78
C SER A 66 -11.20 -1.56 7.66
N ASN A 67 -11.01 -1.87 8.95
CA ASN A 67 -12.09 -2.07 9.91
C ASN A 67 -12.52 -0.76 10.57
N GLU A 68 -11.56 0.14 10.84
CA GLU A 68 -11.78 1.39 11.55
C GLU A 68 -12.17 2.52 10.59
N VAL A 69 -11.67 2.50 9.34
CA VAL A 69 -11.91 3.56 8.35
C VAL A 69 -12.27 2.98 6.98
N LEU A 70 -13.15 3.67 6.26
CA LEU A 70 -13.44 3.35 4.86
C LEU A 70 -12.17 3.56 3.99
N SER A 71 -11.54 2.48 3.54
CA SER A 71 -10.32 2.52 2.72
C SER A 71 -10.53 2.93 1.26
N THR A 72 -11.79 3.00 0.82
CA THR A 72 -12.17 3.21 -0.58
C THR A 72 -12.94 4.52 -0.75
N VAL A 73 -12.59 5.28 -1.79
CA VAL A 73 -13.26 6.53 -2.18
C VAL A 73 -13.76 6.44 -3.61
N ASN A 74 -15.01 6.84 -3.84
CA ASN A 74 -15.66 6.77 -5.16
C ASN A 74 -15.60 8.11 -5.91
N PHE A 75 -15.56 8.05 -7.24
CA PHE A 75 -15.54 9.23 -8.11
C PHE A 75 -16.70 9.26 -9.10
N ALA A 76 -17.09 10.48 -9.50
CA ALA A 76 -18.01 10.68 -10.61
C ALA A 76 -17.43 10.16 -11.94
N PHE A 77 -18.31 9.87 -12.90
CA PHE A 77 -17.90 9.41 -14.22
C PHE A 77 -16.99 10.43 -14.89
N ASN A 78 -15.90 9.94 -15.48
CA ASN A 78 -14.89 10.75 -16.16
C ASN A 78 -14.28 11.92 -15.35
N SER A 79 -14.38 11.87 -14.02
CA SER A 79 -13.89 12.93 -13.14
C SER A 79 -12.82 12.42 -12.18
N ALA A 80 -11.88 13.30 -11.85
CA ALA A 80 -10.91 13.17 -10.76
C ALA A 80 -11.20 14.13 -9.60
N VAL A 81 -12.35 14.81 -9.63
CA VAL A 81 -12.77 15.74 -8.57
C VAL A 81 -13.30 14.97 -7.38
N LEU A 82 -12.84 15.35 -6.19
CA LEU A 82 -13.31 14.82 -4.91
C LEU A 82 -14.63 15.49 -4.52
N ASP A 83 -15.67 14.67 -4.40
CA ASP A 83 -16.98 15.03 -3.86
C ASP A 83 -16.90 15.32 -2.36
N GLU A 84 -17.92 15.94 -1.77
CA GLU A 84 -17.95 16.30 -0.35
C GLU A 84 -17.86 15.06 0.55
N GLY A 85 -18.68 14.04 0.29
CA GLY A 85 -18.61 12.78 1.04
C GLY A 85 -17.26 12.07 0.90
N ALA A 86 -16.60 12.18 -0.26
CA ALA A 86 -15.25 11.67 -0.46
C ALA A 86 -14.22 12.43 0.39
N ARG A 87 -14.34 13.75 0.50
CA ARG A 87 -13.47 14.57 1.36
C ARG A 87 -13.66 14.26 2.84
N ASP A 88 -14.89 13.96 3.25
CA ASP A 88 -15.18 13.58 4.63
C ASP A 88 -14.53 12.25 5.00
N THR A 89 -14.68 11.23 4.15
CA THR A 89 -13.96 9.96 4.31
C THR A 89 -12.44 10.16 4.33
N LEU A 90 -11.89 11.00 3.43
CA LEU A 90 -10.47 11.28 3.41
C LEU A 90 -9.98 12.05 4.65
N ARG A 91 -10.84 12.83 5.31
CA ARG A 91 -10.51 13.51 6.57
C ARG A 91 -10.39 12.51 7.71
N GLU A 92 -11.29 11.54 7.77
CA GLU A 92 -11.22 10.43 8.72
C GLU A 92 -9.97 9.56 8.49
N GLN A 93 -9.69 9.22 7.23
CA GLN A 93 -8.42 8.55 6.86
C GLN A 93 -7.22 9.39 7.31
N ALA A 94 -7.24 10.70 7.11
CA ALA A 94 -6.14 11.56 7.49
C ALA A 94 -5.93 11.60 9.02
N HIS A 95 -7.00 11.59 9.80
CA HIS A 95 -6.92 11.48 11.26
C HIS A 95 -6.22 10.19 11.67
N TRP A 96 -6.65 9.05 11.10
CA TRP A 96 -6.05 7.75 11.38
C TRP A 96 -4.57 7.68 10.98
N ILE A 97 -4.22 8.14 9.78
CA ILE A 97 -2.83 8.13 9.26
C ILE A 97 -1.88 8.98 10.12
N ARG A 98 -2.39 10.02 10.79
CA ARG A 98 -1.61 10.84 11.73
C ARG A 98 -1.29 10.10 13.02
N GLN A 99 -2.14 9.18 13.46
CA GLN A 99 -1.91 8.36 14.66
C GLN A 99 -0.76 7.37 14.47
N PHE A 100 -0.48 6.96 13.22
CA PHE A 100 0.56 6.01 12.84
C PHE A 100 1.63 6.66 11.94
N PRO A 101 2.52 7.52 12.47
CA PRO A 101 3.50 8.27 11.66
C PRO A 101 4.57 7.40 10.98
N GLU A 102 4.78 6.18 11.47
CA GLU A 102 5.79 5.23 10.97
C GLU A 102 5.43 4.55 9.64
N VAL A 103 4.17 4.64 9.22
CA VAL A 103 3.60 3.88 8.11
C VAL A 103 3.57 4.67 6.79
N ARG A 104 3.79 3.96 5.69
CA ARG A 104 3.63 4.40 4.29
C ARG A 104 2.37 3.83 3.67
N PHE A 105 1.74 4.64 2.83
CA PHE A 105 0.52 4.29 2.13
C PHE A 105 0.72 4.45 0.62
N ARG A 106 0.17 3.50 -0.14
CA ARG A 106 -0.03 3.64 -1.59
C ARG A 106 -1.49 3.90 -1.85
N VAL A 107 -1.74 4.79 -2.79
CA VAL A 107 -3.07 5.18 -3.22
C VAL A 107 -3.23 4.70 -4.65
N TYR A 108 -4.09 3.70 -4.86
CA TYR A 108 -4.34 3.10 -6.16
C TYR A 108 -5.60 3.68 -6.77
N GLY A 109 -5.47 4.33 -7.92
CA GLY A 109 -6.61 4.82 -8.69
C GLY A 109 -7.11 3.78 -9.69
N HIS A 110 -8.34 3.27 -9.51
CA HIS A 110 -9.02 2.37 -10.43
C HIS A 110 -10.03 3.11 -11.31
N THR A 111 -10.25 2.56 -12.50
CA THR A 111 -11.18 3.06 -13.52
C THR A 111 -12.07 1.93 -14.02
N ASP A 112 -13.10 2.28 -14.80
CA ASP A 112 -13.95 1.29 -15.46
C ASP A 112 -13.22 0.67 -16.66
N ALA A 113 -13.68 -0.50 -17.11
CA ALA A 113 -13.18 -1.18 -18.31
C ALA A 113 -13.56 -0.47 -19.63
N VAL A 114 -14.30 0.64 -19.56
CA VAL A 114 -14.76 1.39 -20.73
C VAL A 114 -13.72 2.44 -21.11
N GLY A 115 -13.00 2.22 -22.21
CA GLY A 115 -12.02 3.16 -22.77
C GLY A 115 -10.74 2.45 -23.21
N SER A 116 -9.74 3.23 -23.63
CA SER A 116 -8.41 2.68 -23.88
C SER A 116 -7.62 2.54 -22.56
N ASN A 117 -6.78 1.50 -22.46
CA ASN A 117 -5.95 1.28 -21.28
C ASN A 117 -5.06 2.50 -20.94
N SER A 118 -4.50 3.17 -21.96
CA SER A 118 -3.71 4.40 -21.77
C SER A 118 -4.52 5.55 -21.16
N TYR A 119 -5.76 5.73 -21.61
CA TYR A 119 -6.68 6.71 -21.05
C TYR A 119 -7.00 6.40 -19.59
N ASN A 120 -7.37 5.15 -19.32
CA ASN A 120 -7.72 4.64 -18.00
C ASN A 120 -6.57 4.76 -16.99
N LYS A 121 -5.35 4.42 -17.40
CA LYS A 121 -4.14 4.61 -16.59
C LYS A 121 -3.93 6.09 -16.24
N SER A 122 -4.08 7.00 -17.22
CA SER A 122 -3.94 8.44 -16.97
C SER A 122 -5.00 8.97 -16.01
N LEU A 123 -6.25 8.51 -16.14
CA LEU A 123 -7.37 8.93 -15.29
C LEU A 123 -7.22 8.38 -13.87
N GLY A 124 -6.83 7.11 -13.72
CA GLY A 124 -6.50 6.49 -12.44
C GLY A 124 -5.38 7.25 -11.73
N MET A 125 -4.31 7.61 -12.45
CA MET A 125 -3.22 8.42 -11.89
C MET A 125 -3.71 9.78 -11.39
N ARG A 126 -4.53 10.49 -12.17
CA ARG A 126 -5.09 11.80 -11.76
C ARG A 126 -5.93 11.69 -10.49
N ARG A 127 -6.72 10.62 -10.35
CA ARG A 127 -7.52 10.35 -9.13
C ARG A 127 -6.65 10.07 -7.92
N ALA A 128 -5.66 9.19 -8.07
CA ALA A 128 -4.71 8.91 -7.01
C ALA A 128 -3.95 10.17 -6.56
N GLN A 129 -3.52 11.00 -7.51
CA GLN A 129 -2.90 12.30 -7.23
C GLN A 129 -3.83 13.26 -6.51
N ALA A 130 -5.11 13.33 -6.87
CA ALA A 130 -6.10 14.16 -6.19
C ALA A 130 -6.28 13.77 -4.72
N VAL A 131 -6.35 12.46 -4.44
CA VAL A 131 -6.40 11.93 -3.06
C VAL A 131 -5.12 12.27 -2.30
N VAL A 132 -3.94 12.03 -2.89
CA VAL A 132 -2.66 12.36 -2.25
C VAL A 132 -2.53 13.85 -1.97
N ALA A 133 -2.96 14.72 -2.90
CA ALA A 133 -2.96 16.17 -2.71
C ALA A 133 -3.87 16.57 -1.54
N PHE A 134 -5.05 15.97 -1.45
CA PHE A 134 -5.97 16.21 -0.34
C PHE A 134 -5.38 15.74 1.00
N LEU A 135 -4.85 14.53 1.09
CA LEU A 135 -4.21 14.00 2.30
C LEU A 135 -2.99 14.85 2.71
N THR A 136 -2.23 15.37 1.73
CA THR A 136 -1.11 16.29 1.98
C THR A 136 -1.60 17.63 2.55
N SER A 137 -2.73 18.15 2.05
CA SER A 137 -3.36 19.37 2.62
C SER A 137 -3.84 19.16 4.07
N GLN A 138 -4.14 17.91 4.44
CA GLN A 138 -4.41 17.49 5.81
C GLN A 138 -3.10 17.25 6.60
N GLY A 139 -1.96 17.81 6.20
CA GLY A 139 -0.72 17.77 6.99
C GLY A 139 0.00 16.42 6.99
N ILE A 140 -0.34 15.49 6.10
CA ILE A 140 0.43 14.24 5.92
C ILE A 140 1.61 14.52 5.00
N SER A 141 2.81 14.09 5.39
CA SER A 141 3.99 14.25 4.54
C SER A 141 3.84 13.46 3.23
N ARG A 142 4.08 14.14 2.10
CA ARG A 142 4.06 13.52 0.76
C ARG A 142 5.04 12.35 0.63
N SER A 143 6.13 12.32 1.39
CA SER A 143 7.08 11.19 1.39
C SER A 143 6.46 9.86 1.86
N ARG A 144 5.34 9.93 2.58
CA ARG A 144 4.61 8.78 3.11
C ARG A 144 3.53 8.26 2.16
N LEU A 145 3.19 9.04 1.14
CA LEU A 145 2.08 8.80 0.24
C LEU A 145 2.62 8.59 -1.18
N GLU A 146 2.30 7.44 -1.76
CA GLU A 146 2.70 7.10 -3.11
C GLU A 146 1.43 6.93 -3.97
N ALA A 147 1.27 7.80 -4.97
CA ALA A 147 0.16 7.70 -5.93
C ALA A 147 0.54 6.71 -7.03
N VAL A 148 -0.25 5.66 -7.17
CA VAL A 148 -0.04 4.62 -8.18
C VAL A 148 -1.28 4.52 -9.05
N ALA A 149 -1.08 4.57 -10.37
CA ALA A 149 -2.14 4.21 -11.29
C ALA A 149 -2.34 2.70 -11.22
N SER A 150 -3.58 2.25 -10.97
CA SER A 150 -3.88 0.84 -11.15
C SER A 150 -3.71 0.46 -12.63
N PHE A 151 -3.39 -0.80 -12.91
CA PHE A 151 -3.32 -1.34 -14.26
C PHE A 151 -4.71 -1.53 -14.91
N GLY A 152 -5.61 -0.56 -14.70
CA GLY A 152 -6.90 -0.36 -15.36
C GLY A 152 -7.90 -1.50 -15.22
N GLU A 153 -7.62 -2.59 -15.93
CA GLU A 153 -8.50 -3.72 -16.22
C GLU A 153 -8.03 -5.04 -15.59
N THR A 154 -6.81 -5.10 -15.03
CA THR A 154 -6.24 -6.37 -14.53
C THR A 154 -6.74 -6.79 -13.14
N GLN A 155 -7.40 -5.90 -12.38
CA GLN A 155 -8.02 -6.21 -11.09
C GLN A 155 -9.35 -5.46 -10.85
N PRO A 156 -10.42 -5.76 -11.62
CA PRO A 156 -11.74 -5.23 -11.32
C PRO A 156 -12.29 -5.86 -10.04
N LEU A 157 -12.95 -5.07 -9.18
CA LEU A 157 -13.67 -5.62 -8.01
C LEU A 157 -14.83 -6.51 -8.47
N ILE A 158 -15.46 -6.09 -9.56
CA ILE A 158 -16.58 -6.75 -10.21
C ILE A 158 -16.24 -6.82 -11.68
N VAL A 159 -16.07 -8.03 -12.20
CA VAL A 159 -15.90 -8.27 -13.63
C VAL A 159 -17.24 -7.97 -14.29
N THR A 160 -17.36 -6.83 -14.95
CA THR A 160 -18.55 -6.46 -15.71
C THR A 160 -18.08 -5.65 -16.92
N ASP A 161 -18.57 -5.98 -18.11
CA ASP A 161 -18.28 -5.26 -19.35
C ASP A 161 -18.96 -3.87 -19.40
N GLY A 162 -19.71 -3.51 -18.35
CA GLY A 162 -20.53 -2.31 -18.25
C GLY A 162 -19.94 -1.20 -17.38
N ARG A 163 -20.64 -0.07 -17.36
CA ARG A 163 -20.29 1.11 -16.55
C ARG A 163 -20.63 0.86 -15.07
N GLU A 164 -19.69 0.34 -14.30
CA GLU A 164 -19.93 0.05 -12.88
C GLU A 164 -19.32 1.13 -11.96
N ARG A 165 -20.15 1.85 -11.21
CA ARG A 165 -19.68 2.92 -10.30
C ARG A 165 -18.74 2.37 -9.22
N ARG A 166 -18.91 1.11 -8.81
CA ARG A 166 -18.06 0.45 -7.82
C ARG A 166 -16.63 0.20 -8.31
N ASN A 167 -16.40 0.17 -9.62
CA ASN A 167 -15.06 0.03 -10.21
C ASN A 167 -14.34 1.40 -10.33
N ARG A 168 -15.08 2.51 -10.37
CA ARG A 168 -14.54 3.89 -10.29
C ARG A 168 -14.14 4.31 -8.87
N ARG A 169 -13.12 3.64 -8.34
CA ARG A 169 -12.69 3.87 -6.96
C ARG A 169 -11.20 4.14 -6.85
N THR A 170 -10.82 4.85 -5.80
CA THR A 170 -9.45 4.91 -5.32
C THR A 170 -9.36 4.14 -4.01
N VAL A 171 -8.36 3.28 -3.88
CA VAL A 171 -8.14 2.46 -2.68
C VAL A 171 -6.84 2.92 -2.04
N THR A 172 -6.90 3.24 -0.76
CA THR A 172 -5.72 3.53 0.05
C THR A 172 -5.28 2.24 0.73
N GLU A 173 -4.06 1.80 0.47
CA GLU A 173 -3.47 0.59 1.05
C GLU A 173 -2.22 0.91 1.86
N VAL A 174 -2.03 0.15 2.93
CA VAL A 174 -0.80 0.16 3.72
C VAL A 174 0.26 -0.63 2.99
N THR A 175 1.46 -0.06 2.81
CA THR A 175 2.51 -0.69 1.98
C THR A 175 3.81 -0.99 2.70
N GLY A 176 4.09 -0.31 3.81
CA GLY A 176 5.31 -0.53 4.57
C GLY A 176 5.65 0.64 5.48
N PHE A 177 6.92 0.79 5.80
CA PHE A 177 7.41 1.78 6.75
C PHE A 177 8.19 2.94 6.08
N VAL A 178 8.13 4.13 6.66
CA VAL A 178 8.72 5.38 6.12
C VAL A 178 10.26 5.38 6.15
N LYS A 179 10.83 4.66 7.11
CA LYS A 179 12.25 4.31 7.18
C LYS A 179 12.34 2.83 7.49
N SER A 180 13.48 2.21 7.19
CA SER A 180 13.94 1.02 7.90
C SER A 180 13.94 1.36 9.39
N HIS A 181 12.81 1.15 10.06
CA HIS A 181 12.72 1.39 11.48
C HIS A 181 13.76 0.44 12.11
N PRO A 182 14.53 0.90 13.10
CA PRO A 182 15.42 -0.01 13.81
C PRO A 182 14.52 -1.14 14.34
N ILE A 183 14.74 -2.34 13.80
CA ILE A 183 14.14 -3.62 14.20
C ILE A 183 13.58 -3.48 15.61
N ILE A 184 12.28 -3.27 15.69
CA ILE A 184 11.61 -3.04 16.94
C ILE A 184 11.55 -4.42 17.59
N MET A 185 12.58 -4.77 18.37
CA MET A 185 12.63 -6.01 19.12
C MET A 185 11.41 -6.06 20.05
N ASP A 186 10.45 -6.91 19.71
CA ASP A 186 9.25 -7.43 20.41
C ASP A 186 8.46 -6.51 21.37
N GLY A 187 9.10 -5.82 22.31
CA GLY A 187 8.43 -5.04 23.36
C GLY A 187 7.78 -3.74 22.87
N LYS A 188 8.41 -3.03 21.93
CA LYS A 188 7.80 -1.81 21.34
C LYS A 188 6.79 -2.13 20.24
N TYR A 189 6.88 -3.31 19.62
CA TYR A 189 5.96 -3.82 18.59
C TYR A 189 4.54 -3.96 19.16
N ALA A 190 4.46 -4.61 20.32
CA ALA A 190 3.22 -4.75 21.05
C ALA A 190 2.63 -3.38 21.45
N SER A 191 3.47 -2.41 21.86
CA SER A 191 2.96 -1.09 22.28
C SER A 191 2.29 -0.28 21.17
N VAL A 192 2.61 -0.54 19.90
CA VAL A 192 2.03 0.18 18.75
C VAL A 192 0.77 -0.53 18.25
N VAL A 193 0.84 -1.85 18.05
CA VAL A 193 -0.31 -2.65 17.58
C VAL A 193 -1.39 -2.76 18.67
N TYR A 194 -0.97 -2.97 19.92
CA TYR A 194 -1.84 -3.11 21.08
C TYR A 194 -1.86 -1.83 21.92
N ARG A 195 -1.61 -0.66 21.34
CA ARG A 195 -1.58 0.62 22.08
C ARG A 195 -2.82 0.82 22.95
N GLU A 196 -3.99 0.45 22.44
CA GLU A 196 -5.26 0.50 23.18
C GLU A 196 -5.36 -0.56 24.27
N TYR A 197 -4.87 -1.78 24.04
CA TYR A 197 -4.82 -2.82 25.09
C TYR A 197 -3.85 -2.41 26.21
N VAL A 198 -2.67 -1.89 25.87
CA VAL A 198 -1.71 -1.35 26.84
C VAL A 198 -2.30 -0.15 27.58
N ALA A 199 -2.95 0.78 26.87
CA ALA A 199 -3.64 1.91 27.49
C ALA A 199 -4.78 1.46 28.41
N SER A 200 -5.55 0.44 28.01
CA SER A 200 -6.63 -0.13 28.82
C SER A 200 -6.13 -0.83 30.09
N GLY A 201 -4.87 -1.32 30.09
CA GLY A 201 -4.22 -1.93 31.24
C GLY A 201 -3.59 -0.93 32.22
N THR A 202 -3.54 0.36 31.89
CA THR A 202 -3.04 1.37 32.83
C THR A 202 -4.14 1.75 33.82
N ALA A 203 -3.91 1.51 35.11
CA ALA A 203 -4.85 1.84 36.16
C ALA A 203 -5.08 3.37 36.20
N GLN A 204 -6.35 3.81 36.08
CA GLN A 204 -6.69 5.21 36.33
C GLN A 204 -6.43 5.53 37.81
N SER A 205 -5.43 6.36 38.09
CA SER A 205 -5.19 6.84 39.45
C SER A 205 -6.34 7.75 39.89
N ASN A 206 -7.14 7.25 40.83
CA ASN A 206 -8.17 8.04 41.53
C ASN A 206 -7.58 8.95 42.62
N VAL A 207 -6.26 9.08 42.69
CA VAL A 207 -5.57 9.87 43.72
C VAL A 207 -5.64 11.34 43.31
N LYS A 208 -6.62 12.07 43.86
CA LYS A 208 -6.62 13.52 43.86
C LYS A 208 -5.44 13.98 44.71
N THR A 209 -4.43 14.58 44.10
CA THR A 209 -3.34 15.24 44.82
C THR A 209 -3.94 16.44 45.55
N SER A 210 -4.25 16.29 46.84
CA SER A 210 -4.52 17.43 47.71
C SER A 210 -3.20 18.17 47.90
N SER A 211 -3.01 19.28 47.21
CA SER A 211 -1.94 20.22 47.50
C SER A 211 -2.19 20.78 48.90
N ALA A 212 -1.53 20.22 49.90
CA ALA A 212 -1.53 20.77 51.25
C ALA A 212 -0.76 22.11 51.21
N GLU A 213 -1.51 23.21 51.26
CA GLU A 213 -0.99 24.53 51.57
C GLU A 213 -0.31 24.47 52.94
N THR A 214 1.02 24.53 52.94
CA THR A 214 1.79 24.70 54.17
C THR A 214 1.84 26.20 54.47
N SER A 215 0.87 26.69 55.25
CA SER A 215 0.95 28.00 55.90
C SER A 215 1.98 27.91 57.02
N GLY A 216 3.14 28.54 56.81
CA GLY A 216 4.18 28.68 57.82
C GLY A 216 3.75 29.57 58.98
N GLU A 217 4.14 29.14 60.18
CA GLU A 217 4.14 29.89 61.45
C GLU A 217 5.06 31.11 61.42
#